data_AF-A0A3R7DA50-F1
#
_entry.id   AF-A0A3R7DA50-F1
#
_cell.length_a   1.000
_cell.length_b   1.000
_cell.length_c   1.000
_cell.angle_alpha   90.00
_cell.angle_beta   90.00
_cell.angle_gamma   90.00
#
_symmetry.space_group_name_H-M   'P 1'
#
loop_
_entity.id
_entity.type
_entity.pdbx_description
1 polymer ?
#
loop_
_entity_poly.entity_id
_entity_poly.type
_entity_poly.pdbx_seq_one_letter_code
_entity_poly.pdbx_strand_id
1 'polypeptide(L)'
;MTDHESARAHHEDHAHGHGDEHAGHDHSHGHGHDHGASSTSSRKLAVVSAINLLGFVAELAGGLLFGSVALISDAFHMLFDALAYVMAFAAAYIAESYGDEGRWSYGLHRLEPFAAFLNGVLLLPMVGFILWESYHRFLEPVAIGTGPTLLIATGGLAVNVGSIYVLHGGEMSLNERGAFYHLLGDAGGSVAVIVSTVVIELTGFHLVDPLTAGLIAVVVTWSAVNVLRGSSAIFLHRTPFDRTAVRDVLEGLEGVTAVDDLHAWQVCSQITVATVHLETDAETMADAEAVTRRVHAELEAHDVDHATVELCPSYAARDVHLNAHCH
;
A
#
# COMPACT_ATOMS: atom_id res chain seq x y z
N MET A 1 5.49 26.27 87.50
CA MET A 1 4.71 25.55 88.53
C MET A 1 3.70 26.53 89.10
N THR A 2 2.51 26.57 88.49
CA THR A 2 1.29 27.22 88.95
C THR A 2 0.21 26.89 87.93
N ASP A 3 -0.89 26.34 88.45
CA ASP A 3 -2.06 25.81 87.76
C ASP A 3 -3.05 26.89 87.29
N HIS A 4 -4.11 26.39 86.64
CA HIS A 4 -5.48 26.92 86.57
C HIS A 4 -5.75 28.04 85.55
N GLU A 5 -6.86 28.10 84.82
CA GLU A 5 -8.03 27.24 84.59
C GLU A 5 -8.99 28.02 83.64
N SER A 6 -9.95 27.30 83.05
CA SER A 6 -11.31 27.78 82.72
C SER A 6 -11.45 28.59 81.41
N ALA A 7 -12.51 28.43 80.60
CA ALA A 7 -13.75 27.69 80.76
C ALA A 7 -14.48 27.57 79.40
N ARG A 8 -15.28 26.49 79.25
CA ARG A 8 -16.68 26.43 78.76
C ARG A 8 -17.04 27.01 77.37
N ALA A 9 -18.02 26.54 76.59
CA ALA A 9 -18.95 25.40 76.61
C ALA A 9 -19.85 25.53 75.34
N HIS A 10 -20.66 24.50 75.09
CA HIS A 10 -21.86 24.41 74.20
C HIS A 10 -21.63 24.17 72.70
N HIS A 11 -22.00 22.99 72.15
CA HIS A 11 -23.34 22.45 71.80
C HIS A 11 -24.05 23.21 70.66
N GLU A 12 -24.15 22.57 69.50
CA GLU A 12 -25.39 22.19 68.76
C GLU A 12 -25.29 22.25 67.23
N ASP A 13 -26.01 21.28 66.65
CA ASP A 13 -26.27 20.94 65.26
C ASP A 13 -26.46 22.12 64.30
N HIS A 14 -26.02 21.95 63.04
CA HIS A 14 -26.83 22.35 61.89
C HIS A 14 -26.51 21.52 60.64
N ALA A 15 -27.58 20.99 60.06
CA ALA A 15 -27.63 20.32 58.77
C ALA A 15 -27.51 21.32 57.60
N HIS A 16 -26.81 20.92 56.55
CA HIS A 16 -26.85 21.47 55.19
C HIS A 16 -26.77 20.26 54.25
N GLY A 17 -27.65 19.97 53.29
CA GLY A 17 -28.39 20.87 52.40
C GLY A 17 -27.87 20.59 50.99
N HIS A 18 -28.55 19.72 50.24
CA HIS A 18 -28.24 19.39 48.85
C HIS A 18 -28.35 20.61 47.93
N GLY A 19 -27.38 20.76 47.04
CA GLY A 19 -27.40 21.66 45.89
C GLY A 19 -26.49 21.11 44.81
N ASP A 20 -27.08 20.36 43.87
CA ASP A 20 -26.43 19.86 42.67
C ASP A 20 -26.20 21.01 41.67
N GLU A 21 -24.94 21.37 41.44
CA GLU A 21 -24.51 22.17 40.28
C GLU A 21 -23.18 21.57 39.76
N HIS A 22 -23.28 20.61 38.84
CA HIS A 22 -22.15 20.17 38.02
C HIS A 22 -22.14 20.97 36.71
N ALA A 23 -21.28 21.99 36.65
CA ALA A 23 -20.92 22.69 35.43
C ALA A 23 -19.58 22.16 34.90
N GLY A 24 -19.62 21.65 33.66
CA GLY A 24 -18.55 21.71 32.66
C GLY A 24 -17.18 21.14 33.00
N HIS A 25 -16.96 19.86 32.65
CA HIS A 25 -15.62 19.42 32.25
C HIS A 25 -15.66 18.99 30.77
N ASP A 26 -14.94 19.76 29.96
CA ASP A 26 -14.66 19.56 28.55
C ASP A 26 -14.14 18.14 28.26
N HIS A 27 -14.75 17.50 27.27
CA HIS A 27 -14.23 16.30 26.64
C HIS A 27 -13.22 16.73 25.57
N SER A 28 -11.92 16.72 25.91
CA SER A 28 -10.86 16.69 24.90
C SER A 28 -10.82 15.31 24.25
N HIS A 29 -11.51 15.17 23.12
CA HIS A 29 -11.33 14.03 22.23
C HIS A 29 -9.98 14.16 21.52
N GLY A 30 -8.92 13.69 22.17
CA GLY A 30 -7.69 13.30 21.48
C GLY A 30 -8.02 12.11 20.58
N HIS A 31 -8.10 12.35 19.29
CA HIS A 31 -8.16 11.29 18.29
C HIS A 31 -6.84 10.50 18.34
N GLY A 32 -6.86 9.39 19.09
CA GLY A 32 -5.83 8.37 18.99
C GLY A 32 -5.95 7.74 17.61
N HIS A 33 -4.96 7.98 16.76
CA HIS A 33 -4.82 7.25 15.51
C HIS A 33 -4.60 5.77 15.85
N ASP A 34 -5.49 4.96 15.31
CA ASP A 34 -5.56 3.52 15.53
C ASP A 34 -4.36 2.83 14.84
N HIS A 35 -3.28 2.60 15.59
CA HIS A 35 -2.12 1.82 15.13
C HIS A 35 -2.39 0.29 15.13
N GLY A 36 -3.65 -0.15 15.30
CA GLY A 36 -4.01 -1.57 15.33
C GLY A 36 -4.02 -2.27 13.97
N ALA A 37 -4.27 -1.54 12.88
CA ALA A 37 -4.47 -2.11 11.55
C ALA A 37 -3.18 -2.59 10.85
N SER A 38 -2.02 -1.97 11.11
CA SER A 38 -0.75 -2.30 10.44
C SER A 38 -0.20 -3.67 10.86
N SER A 39 -0.26 -3.99 12.15
CA SER A 39 0.31 -5.23 12.70
C SER A 39 -0.38 -6.50 12.18
N THR A 40 -1.67 -6.42 11.85
CA THR A 40 -2.45 -7.55 11.32
C THR A 40 -2.17 -7.77 9.83
N SER A 41 -2.04 -6.69 9.05
CA SER A 41 -1.69 -6.71 7.64
C SER A 41 -0.28 -7.31 7.40
N SER A 42 0.71 -6.86 8.18
CA SER A 42 2.09 -7.37 8.12
C SER A 42 2.19 -8.86 8.46
N ARG A 43 1.42 -9.32 9.47
CA ARG A 43 1.38 -10.74 9.86
C ARG A 43 0.71 -11.63 8.81
N LYS A 44 -0.34 -11.13 8.14
CA LYS A 44 -1.01 -11.86 7.04
C LYS A 44 -0.11 -11.97 5.81
N LEU A 45 0.57 -10.88 5.41
CA LEU A 45 1.58 -10.95 4.35
C LEU A 45 2.68 -11.97 4.68
N ALA A 46 3.19 -11.99 5.92
CA ALA A 46 4.19 -12.96 6.32
C ALA A 46 3.69 -14.41 6.18
N VAL A 47 2.42 -14.68 6.48
CA VAL A 47 1.80 -16.00 6.27
C VAL A 47 1.72 -16.35 4.78
N VAL A 48 1.30 -15.42 3.92
CA VAL A 48 1.26 -15.64 2.46
C VAL A 48 2.66 -15.90 1.91
N SER A 49 3.66 -15.08 2.29
CA SER A 49 5.06 -15.27 1.94
C SER A 49 5.56 -16.65 2.37
N ALA A 50 5.22 -17.08 3.59
CA ALA A 50 5.62 -18.38 4.11
C ALA A 50 4.97 -19.54 3.34
N ILE A 51 3.66 -19.46 3.04
CA ILE A 51 2.95 -20.46 2.25
C ILE A 51 3.58 -20.58 0.86
N ASN A 52 3.85 -19.46 0.19
CA ASN A 52 4.43 -19.49 -1.15
C ASN A 52 5.86 -20.06 -1.14
N LEU A 53 6.66 -19.69 -0.13
CA LEU A 53 8.00 -20.24 0.06
C LEU A 53 7.97 -21.75 0.34
N LEU A 54 7.01 -22.23 1.12
CA LEU A 54 6.79 -23.66 1.37
C LEU A 54 6.38 -24.40 0.09
N GLY A 55 5.52 -23.80 -0.73
CA GLY A 55 5.15 -24.33 -2.06
C GLY A 55 6.36 -24.49 -2.97
N PHE A 56 7.16 -23.43 -3.10
CA PHE A 56 8.44 -23.46 -3.82
C PHE A 56 9.35 -24.61 -3.36
N VAL A 57 9.57 -24.76 -2.05
CA VAL A 57 10.43 -25.82 -1.51
C VAL A 57 9.87 -27.21 -1.83
N ALA A 58 8.55 -27.38 -1.75
CA ALA A 58 7.91 -28.65 -2.07
C ALA A 58 8.05 -29.03 -3.55
N GLU A 59 7.84 -28.09 -4.47
CA GLU A 59 7.99 -28.32 -5.90
C GLU A 59 9.44 -28.53 -6.32
N LEU A 60 10.37 -27.76 -5.75
CA LEU A 60 11.80 -27.96 -5.99
C LEU A 60 12.24 -29.35 -5.52
N ALA A 61 11.83 -29.75 -4.32
CA ALA A 61 12.12 -31.08 -3.79
C ALA A 61 11.48 -32.17 -4.66
N GLY A 62 10.23 -31.99 -5.09
CA GLY A 62 9.56 -32.90 -6.03
C GLY A 62 10.29 -33.01 -7.37
N GLY A 63 10.68 -31.88 -7.96
CA GLY A 63 11.43 -31.82 -9.21
C GLY A 63 12.77 -32.55 -9.12
N LEU A 64 13.50 -32.37 -8.02
CA LEU A 64 14.79 -33.06 -7.78
C LEU A 64 14.61 -34.55 -7.47
N LEU A 65 13.64 -34.92 -6.64
CA LEU A 65 13.40 -36.31 -6.23
C LEU A 65 12.87 -37.17 -7.38
N PHE A 66 11.98 -36.61 -8.20
CA PHE A 66 11.36 -37.30 -9.33
C PHE A 66 12.08 -37.05 -10.66
N GLY A 67 13.15 -36.25 -10.68
CA GLY A 67 13.92 -35.92 -11.88
C GLY A 67 13.10 -35.19 -12.95
N SER A 68 12.09 -34.43 -12.54
CA SER A 68 11.14 -33.79 -13.46
C SER A 68 11.56 -32.36 -13.78
N VAL A 69 11.97 -32.14 -15.03
CA VAL A 69 12.30 -30.81 -15.56
C VAL A 69 11.09 -29.87 -15.51
N ALA A 70 9.87 -30.40 -15.66
CA ALA A 70 8.65 -29.61 -15.56
C ALA A 70 8.44 -29.05 -14.14
N LEU A 71 8.61 -29.88 -13.10
CA LEU A 71 8.53 -29.45 -11.70
C LEU A 71 9.66 -28.48 -11.33
N ILE A 72 10.86 -28.67 -11.87
CA ILE A 72 11.98 -27.73 -11.64
C ILE A 72 11.68 -26.37 -12.27
N SER A 73 11.11 -26.35 -13.48
CA SER A 73 10.72 -25.10 -14.16
C SER A 73 9.61 -24.35 -13.41
N ASP A 74 8.64 -25.08 -12.85
CA ASP A 74 7.56 -24.51 -12.03
C ASP A 74 8.07 -23.99 -10.68
N ALA A 75 9.02 -24.70 -10.06
CA ALA A 75 9.69 -24.22 -8.86
C ALA A 75 10.43 -22.89 -9.09
N PHE A 76 11.00 -22.64 -10.28
CA PHE A 76 11.58 -21.34 -10.59
C PHE A 76 10.51 -20.23 -10.70
N HIS A 77 9.33 -20.54 -11.22
CA HIS A 77 8.19 -19.62 -11.27
C HIS A 77 7.78 -19.24 -9.83
N MET A 78 7.51 -20.24 -8.98
CA MET A 78 7.16 -20.06 -7.57
C MET A 78 8.26 -19.33 -6.76
N LEU A 79 9.53 -19.50 -7.12
CA LEU A 79 10.64 -18.77 -6.49
C LEU A 79 10.55 -17.26 -6.73
N PHE A 80 10.25 -16.83 -7.97
CA PHE A 80 10.11 -15.41 -8.28
C PHE A 80 8.90 -14.81 -7.58
N ASP A 81 7.80 -15.53 -7.49
CA ASP A 81 6.62 -15.10 -6.75
C ASP A 81 6.91 -15.03 -5.24
N ALA A 82 7.63 -16.01 -4.68
CA ALA A 82 8.03 -15.99 -3.27
C ALA A 82 8.96 -14.81 -2.99
N LEU A 83 9.92 -14.53 -3.88
CA LEU A 83 10.83 -13.39 -3.75
C LEU A 83 10.07 -12.06 -3.77
N ALA A 84 9.02 -11.94 -4.61
CA ALA A 84 8.15 -10.78 -4.65
C ALA A 84 7.52 -10.48 -3.28
N TYR A 85 6.89 -11.51 -2.67
CA TYR A 85 6.27 -11.38 -1.36
C TYR A 85 7.27 -11.08 -0.24
N VAL A 86 8.44 -11.73 -0.27
CA VAL A 86 9.52 -11.48 0.70
C VAL A 86 10.02 -10.05 0.60
N MET A 87 10.23 -9.52 -0.60
CA MET A 87 10.67 -8.14 -0.78
C MET A 87 9.59 -7.14 -0.38
N ALA A 88 8.33 -7.38 -0.71
CA ALA A 88 7.21 -6.54 -0.28
C ALA A 88 7.10 -6.51 1.25
N PHE A 89 7.16 -7.68 1.90
CA PHE A 89 7.15 -7.78 3.36
C PHE A 89 8.36 -7.07 4.00
N ALA A 90 9.57 -7.31 3.48
CA ALA A 90 10.78 -6.67 4.00
C ALA A 90 10.73 -5.15 3.85
N ALA A 91 10.26 -4.65 2.71
CA ALA A 91 10.08 -3.21 2.48
C ALA A 91 9.09 -2.60 3.47
N ALA A 92 7.93 -3.22 3.67
CA ALA A 92 6.93 -2.77 4.64
C ALA A 92 7.48 -2.81 6.09
N TYR A 93 8.10 -3.92 6.47
CA TYR A 93 8.68 -4.08 7.81
C TYR A 93 9.78 -3.04 8.09
N ILE A 94 10.68 -2.81 7.13
CA ILE A 94 11.74 -1.79 7.27
C ILE A 94 11.13 -0.39 7.32
N ALA A 95 10.14 -0.09 6.48
CA ALA A 95 9.47 1.19 6.47
C ALA A 95 8.76 1.51 7.81
N GLU A 96 8.16 0.51 8.46
CA GLU A 96 7.50 0.66 9.76
C GLU A 96 8.48 0.70 10.94
N SER A 97 9.58 -0.04 10.87
CA SER A 97 10.54 -0.18 11.99
C SER A 97 11.64 0.89 12.00
N TYR A 98 11.89 1.54 10.85
CA TYR A 98 12.93 2.55 10.73
C TYR A 98 12.43 3.92 11.24
N GLY A 99 12.59 4.16 12.55
CA GLY A 99 12.24 5.41 13.22
C GLY A 99 13.46 6.25 13.63
N ASP A 100 13.38 7.55 13.33
CA ASP A 100 14.17 8.69 13.85
C ASP A 100 15.72 8.66 13.76
N GLU A 101 16.27 7.79 12.91
CA GLU A 101 17.69 7.86 12.55
C GLU A 101 17.91 9.05 11.59
N GLY A 102 18.63 10.08 12.04
CA GLY A 102 18.77 11.40 11.39
C GLY A 102 19.44 11.49 10.02
N ARG A 103 19.49 10.39 9.25
CA ARG A 103 19.98 10.36 7.86
C ARG A 103 18.89 10.38 6.81
N TRP A 104 17.67 9.94 7.13
CA TRP A 104 16.56 9.84 6.17
C TRP A 104 15.32 10.59 6.69
N SER A 105 15.08 11.80 6.18
CA SER A 105 14.05 12.72 6.71
C SER A 105 12.61 12.21 6.62
N TYR A 106 12.31 11.35 5.64
CA TYR A 106 11.02 10.66 5.49
C TYR A 106 11.16 9.15 5.75
N GLY A 107 12.15 8.73 6.54
CA GLY A 107 12.43 7.32 6.78
C GLY A 107 12.73 6.54 5.50
N LEU A 108 12.42 5.24 5.52
CA LEU A 108 12.66 4.31 4.41
C LEU A 108 11.40 3.90 3.64
N HIS A 109 10.34 4.72 3.70
CA HIS A 109 9.07 4.44 3.02
C HIS A 109 9.21 4.27 1.49
N ARG A 110 10.23 4.88 0.86
CA ARG A 110 10.55 4.69 -0.56
C ARG A 110 10.97 3.26 -0.95
N LEU A 111 11.25 2.38 0.02
CA LEU A 111 11.52 0.97 -0.27
C LEU A 111 10.28 0.24 -0.80
N GLU A 112 9.08 0.68 -0.44
CA GLU A 112 7.82 0.09 -0.93
C GLU A 112 7.67 0.22 -2.45
N PRO A 113 7.68 1.43 -3.06
CA PRO A 113 7.62 1.56 -4.51
C PRO A 113 8.84 0.92 -5.20
N PHE A 114 10.00 0.86 -4.53
CA PHE A 114 11.18 0.16 -5.05
C PHE A 114 10.97 -1.34 -5.16
N ALA A 115 10.46 -1.98 -4.10
CA ALA A 115 10.15 -3.40 -4.10
C ALA A 115 9.09 -3.74 -5.17
N ALA A 116 8.05 -2.90 -5.29
CA ALA A 116 7.03 -3.05 -6.33
C ALA A 116 7.61 -2.92 -7.74
N PHE A 117 8.48 -1.94 -7.98
CA PHE A 117 9.16 -1.76 -9.27
C PHE A 117 10.05 -2.97 -9.60
N LEU A 118 10.88 -3.39 -8.66
CA LEU A 118 11.79 -4.52 -8.85
C LEU A 118 11.01 -5.81 -9.10
N ASN A 119 9.90 -6.02 -8.39
CA ASN A 119 8.98 -7.14 -8.66
C ASN A 119 8.43 -7.09 -10.10
N GLY A 120 7.93 -5.93 -10.52
CA GLY A 120 7.45 -5.75 -11.90
C GLY A 120 8.52 -6.05 -12.95
N VAL A 121 9.79 -5.72 -12.69
CA VAL A 121 10.92 -6.07 -13.57
C VAL A 121 11.18 -7.57 -13.59
N LEU A 122 11.14 -8.24 -12.43
CA LEU A 122 11.38 -9.68 -12.30
C LEU A 122 10.31 -10.53 -13.00
N LEU A 123 9.09 -10.02 -13.14
CA LEU A 123 8.03 -10.69 -13.92
C LEU A 123 8.31 -10.71 -15.44
N LEU A 124 9.08 -9.75 -15.98
CA LEU A 124 9.28 -9.64 -17.43
C LEU A 124 10.05 -10.83 -18.04
N PRO A 125 11.20 -11.28 -17.49
CA PRO A 125 11.86 -12.49 -17.97
C PRO A 125 10.97 -13.72 -17.90
N MET A 126 10.18 -13.86 -16.84
CA MET A 126 9.28 -15.00 -16.63
C MET A 126 8.20 -15.05 -17.70
N VAL A 127 7.55 -13.93 -17.98
CA VAL A 127 6.55 -13.87 -19.06
C VAL A 127 7.19 -14.05 -20.43
N GLY A 128 8.39 -13.50 -20.66
CA GLY A 128 9.16 -13.72 -21.87
C GLY A 128 9.44 -15.21 -22.11
N PHE A 129 9.79 -15.95 -21.06
CA PHE A 129 9.97 -17.39 -21.11
C PHE A 129 8.67 -18.14 -21.44
N ILE A 130 7.55 -17.81 -20.79
CA ILE A 130 6.23 -18.44 -21.06
C ILE A 130 5.79 -18.21 -22.51
N LEU A 131 5.95 -16.98 -23.03
CA LEU A 131 5.62 -16.66 -24.42
C LEU A 131 6.51 -17.40 -25.41
N TRP A 132 7.81 -17.51 -25.11
CA TRP A 132 8.75 -18.25 -25.94
C TRP A 132 8.42 -19.74 -25.99
N GLU A 133 8.14 -20.37 -24.85
CA GLU A 133 7.74 -21.77 -24.74
C GLU A 133 6.38 -22.03 -25.42
N SER A 134 5.39 -21.16 -25.20
CA SER A 134 4.08 -21.20 -25.85
C SER A 134 4.20 -21.12 -27.37
N TYR A 135 5.04 -20.21 -27.89
CA TYR A 135 5.30 -20.09 -29.33
C TYR A 135 5.94 -21.36 -29.91
N HIS A 136 6.93 -21.94 -29.22
CA HIS A 136 7.54 -23.19 -29.65
C HIS A 136 6.53 -24.35 -29.67
N ARG A 137 5.70 -24.50 -28.63
CA ARG A 137 4.65 -25.53 -28.57
C ARG A 137 3.53 -25.33 -29.60
N PHE A 138 3.29 -24.09 -30.03
CA PHE A 138 2.37 -23.80 -31.11
C PHE A 138 2.90 -24.32 -32.46
N LEU A 139 4.21 -24.20 -32.71
CA LEU A 139 4.85 -24.68 -33.94
C LEU A 139 5.04 -26.20 -33.96
N GLU A 140 5.47 -26.77 -32.84
CA GLU A 140 5.71 -28.20 -32.67
C GLU A 140 4.91 -28.71 -31.45
N PRO A 141 3.65 -29.16 -31.66
CA PRO A 141 2.83 -29.67 -30.56
C PRO A 141 3.48 -30.90 -29.92
N VAL A 142 3.84 -30.78 -28.64
CA VAL A 142 4.39 -31.88 -27.84
C VAL A 142 3.29 -32.47 -26.97
N ALA A 143 3.26 -33.79 -26.85
CA ALA A 143 2.36 -34.46 -25.91
C ALA A 143 2.76 -34.11 -24.47
N ILE A 144 1.84 -33.49 -23.74
CA ILE A 144 2.04 -33.09 -22.34
C ILE A 144 1.70 -34.27 -21.43
N GLY A 145 2.44 -34.47 -20.35
CA GLY A 145 2.09 -35.43 -19.31
C GLY A 145 0.86 -34.94 -18.54
N THR A 146 -0.33 -35.29 -19.00
CA THR A 146 -1.61 -34.78 -18.46
C THR A 146 -1.79 -35.07 -16.97
N GLY A 147 -1.37 -36.25 -16.52
CA GLY A 147 -1.41 -36.64 -15.10
C GLY A 147 -0.61 -35.71 -14.17
N PRO A 148 0.72 -35.59 -14.36
CA PRO A 148 1.55 -34.64 -13.61
C PRO A 148 1.06 -33.19 -13.69
N THR A 149 0.67 -32.70 -14.88
CA THR A 149 0.17 -31.33 -15.06
C THR A 149 -1.10 -31.07 -14.25
N LEU A 150 -2.06 -32.01 -14.26
CA LEU A 150 -3.28 -31.90 -13.45
C LEU A 150 -2.99 -31.91 -11.95
N LEU A 151 -2.05 -32.76 -11.50
CA LEU A 151 -1.69 -32.83 -10.08
C LEU A 151 -1.11 -31.50 -9.60
N ILE A 152 -0.17 -30.93 -10.35
CA ILE A 152 0.48 -29.67 -10.02
C ILE A 152 -0.55 -28.52 -10.04
N ALA A 153 -1.31 -28.38 -11.12
CA ALA A 153 -2.29 -27.29 -11.25
C ALA A 153 -3.40 -27.38 -10.19
N THR A 154 -3.81 -28.58 -9.80
CA THR A 154 -4.78 -28.78 -8.71
C THR A 154 -4.17 -28.47 -7.35
N GLY A 155 -2.90 -28.84 -7.13
CA GLY A 155 -2.15 -28.51 -5.92
C GLY A 155 -2.00 -26.99 -5.75
N GLY A 156 -1.54 -26.29 -6.79
CA GLY A 156 -1.43 -24.83 -6.81
C GLY A 156 -2.79 -24.15 -6.60
N LEU A 157 -3.85 -24.65 -7.24
CA LEU A 157 -5.22 -24.15 -7.00
C LEU A 157 -5.64 -24.31 -5.54
N ALA A 158 -5.38 -25.47 -4.92
CA ALA A 158 -5.73 -25.72 -3.54
C ALA A 158 -4.96 -24.80 -2.57
N VAL A 159 -3.68 -24.55 -2.83
CA VAL A 159 -2.87 -23.60 -2.07
C VAL A 159 -3.41 -22.18 -2.21
N ASN A 160 -3.69 -21.73 -3.43
CA ASN A 160 -4.22 -20.37 -3.67
C ASN A 160 -5.60 -20.17 -3.05
N VAL A 161 -6.51 -21.15 -3.19
CA VAL A 161 -7.84 -21.10 -2.54
C VAL A 161 -7.71 -21.11 -1.03
N GLY A 162 -6.79 -21.91 -0.47
CA GLY A 162 -6.49 -21.91 0.96
C GLY A 162 -6.01 -20.54 1.46
N SER A 163 -5.08 -19.92 0.73
CA SER A 163 -4.59 -18.56 1.01
C SER A 163 -5.72 -17.53 0.94
N ILE A 164 -6.57 -17.60 -0.09
CA ILE A 164 -7.75 -16.71 -0.23
C ILE A 164 -8.69 -16.87 0.97
N TYR A 165 -8.96 -18.09 1.42
CA TYR A 165 -9.81 -18.34 2.59
C TYR A 165 -9.20 -17.77 3.87
N VAL A 166 -7.88 -17.84 4.03
CA VAL A 166 -7.17 -17.24 5.17
C VAL A 166 -7.22 -15.71 5.14
N LEU A 167 -7.16 -15.09 3.95
CA LEU A 167 -7.36 -13.64 3.81
C LEU A 167 -8.83 -13.22 3.98
N HIS A 168 -9.78 -14.13 3.80
CA HIS A 168 -11.20 -13.82 3.92
C HIS A 168 -11.61 -13.71 5.39
N GLY A 169 -11.59 -12.48 5.93
CA GLY A 169 -12.11 -12.18 7.27
C GLY A 169 -11.86 -10.73 7.70
N GLY A 170 -12.94 -9.98 7.92
CA GLY A 170 -12.91 -8.57 8.33
C GLY A 170 -12.80 -7.56 7.18
N GLU A 171 -12.63 -6.28 7.51
CA GLU A 171 -12.34 -5.25 6.52
C GLU A 171 -10.91 -5.42 5.98
N MET A 172 -10.80 -5.62 4.67
CA MET A 172 -9.51 -5.81 4.01
C MET A 172 -8.80 -4.47 3.82
N SER A 173 -7.57 -4.37 4.34
CA SER A 173 -6.68 -3.24 4.06
C SER A 173 -6.31 -3.17 2.57
N LEU A 174 -5.84 -2.02 2.09
CA LEU A 174 -5.43 -1.85 0.68
C LEU A 174 -4.38 -2.88 0.24
N ASN A 175 -3.44 -3.17 1.13
CA ASN A 175 -2.38 -4.15 0.90
C ASN A 175 -2.93 -5.61 0.88
N GLU A 176 -3.90 -5.92 1.75
CA GLU A 176 -4.61 -7.21 1.71
C GLU A 176 -5.46 -7.38 0.44
N ARG A 177 -6.11 -6.31 -0.04
CA ARG A 177 -6.84 -6.32 -1.32
C ARG A 177 -5.87 -6.59 -2.48
N GLY A 178 -4.70 -5.97 -2.48
CA GLY A 178 -3.65 -6.23 -3.47
C GLY A 178 -3.23 -7.69 -3.52
N ALA A 179 -2.90 -8.27 -2.36
CA ALA A 179 -2.56 -9.69 -2.25
C ALA A 179 -3.71 -10.61 -2.68
N PHE A 180 -4.95 -10.29 -2.31
CA PHE A 180 -6.14 -11.06 -2.68
C PHE A 180 -6.36 -11.09 -4.20
N TYR A 181 -6.25 -9.95 -4.88
CA TYR A 181 -6.40 -9.90 -6.34
C TYR A 181 -5.28 -10.65 -7.05
N HIS A 182 -4.08 -10.67 -6.50
CA HIS A 182 -2.97 -11.48 -7.01
C HIS A 182 -3.28 -12.98 -6.90
N LEU A 183 -3.64 -13.45 -5.71
CA LEU A 183 -4.02 -14.86 -5.48
C LEU A 183 -5.20 -15.30 -6.35
N LEU A 184 -6.16 -14.40 -6.60
CA LEU A 184 -7.28 -14.66 -7.50
C LEU A 184 -6.81 -14.84 -8.96
N GLY A 185 -5.81 -14.06 -9.37
CA GLY A 185 -5.12 -14.20 -10.65
C GLY A 185 -4.46 -15.57 -10.79
N ASP A 186 -3.68 -15.99 -9.79
CA ASP A 186 -2.96 -17.28 -9.79
C ASP A 186 -3.92 -18.48 -9.76
N ALA A 187 -4.99 -18.37 -8.98
CA ALA A 187 -6.08 -19.35 -8.97
C ALA A 187 -6.76 -19.43 -10.35
N GLY A 188 -7.03 -18.28 -10.99
CA GLY A 188 -7.56 -18.21 -12.35
C GLY A 188 -6.64 -18.87 -13.37
N GLY A 189 -5.32 -18.64 -13.26
CA GLY A 189 -4.29 -19.31 -14.06
C GLY A 189 -4.30 -20.82 -13.89
N SER A 190 -4.36 -21.30 -12.64
CA SER A 190 -4.44 -22.72 -12.31
C SER A 190 -5.70 -23.38 -12.91
N VAL A 191 -6.85 -22.72 -12.81
CA VAL A 191 -8.11 -23.20 -13.43
C VAL A 191 -7.97 -23.27 -14.95
N ALA A 192 -7.38 -22.26 -15.58
CA ALA A 192 -7.16 -22.25 -17.03
C ALA A 192 -6.29 -23.44 -17.49
N VAL A 193 -5.21 -23.74 -16.75
CA VAL A 193 -4.33 -24.91 -17.02
C VAL A 193 -5.08 -26.24 -16.82
N ILE A 194 -5.88 -26.37 -15.76
CA ILE A 194 -6.69 -27.58 -15.51
C ILE A 194 -7.67 -27.80 -16.67
N VAL A 195 -8.43 -26.77 -17.05
CA VAL A 195 -9.40 -26.84 -18.15
C VAL A 195 -8.70 -27.18 -19.46
N SER A 196 -7.58 -26.51 -19.77
CA SER A 196 -6.76 -26.81 -20.96
C SER A 196 -6.35 -28.29 -20.99
N THR A 197 -5.82 -28.80 -19.87
CA THR A 197 -5.33 -30.19 -19.78
C THR A 197 -6.46 -31.21 -19.94
N VAL A 198 -7.62 -30.97 -19.32
CA VAL A 198 -8.81 -31.83 -19.48
C VAL A 198 -9.30 -31.83 -20.93
N VAL A 199 -9.33 -30.66 -21.59
CA VAL A 199 -9.72 -30.58 -23.01
C VAL A 199 -8.75 -31.37 -23.89
N ILE A 200 -7.44 -31.28 -23.63
CA ILE A 200 -6.42 -32.04 -24.37
C ILE A 200 -6.62 -33.55 -24.18
N GLU A 201 -6.85 -34.01 -22.95
CA GLU A 201 -7.08 -35.42 -22.66
C GLU A 201 -8.33 -35.96 -23.37
N LEU A 202 -9.41 -35.18 -23.42
CA LEU A 202 -10.68 -35.60 -24.02
C LEU A 202 -10.70 -35.49 -25.55
N THR A 203 -10.01 -34.50 -26.14
CA THR A 203 -10.12 -34.17 -27.56
C THR A 203 -8.86 -34.47 -28.38
N GLY A 204 -7.71 -34.63 -27.72
CA GLY A 204 -6.40 -34.68 -28.37
C GLY A 204 -5.96 -33.36 -29.00
N PHE A 205 -6.67 -32.25 -28.75
CA PHE A 205 -6.35 -30.96 -29.36
C PHE A 205 -5.22 -30.23 -28.61
N HIS A 206 -3.97 -30.56 -28.96
CA HIS A 206 -2.78 -30.08 -28.25
C HIS A 206 -2.53 -28.56 -28.34
N LEU A 207 -3.18 -27.83 -29.27
CA LEU A 207 -3.03 -26.37 -29.38
C LEU A 207 -3.73 -25.59 -28.26
N VAL A 208 -4.58 -26.22 -27.45
CA VAL A 208 -5.23 -25.55 -26.32
C VAL A 208 -4.21 -25.09 -25.28
N ASP A 209 -3.14 -25.86 -25.04
CA ASP A 209 -2.08 -25.52 -24.09
C ASP A 209 -1.34 -24.24 -24.46
N PRO A 210 -0.71 -24.11 -25.65
CA PRO A 210 -0.01 -22.88 -26.01
C PRO A 210 -0.93 -21.66 -26.06
N LEU A 211 -2.19 -21.82 -26.49
CA LEU A 211 -3.17 -20.72 -26.47
C LEU A 211 -3.50 -20.27 -25.03
N THR A 212 -3.68 -21.22 -24.12
CA THR A 212 -3.94 -20.94 -22.70
C THR A 212 -2.75 -20.28 -22.04
N ALA A 213 -1.54 -20.81 -22.26
CA ALA A 213 -0.29 -20.22 -21.77
C ALA A 213 -0.08 -18.79 -22.31
N GLY A 214 -0.39 -18.56 -23.60
CA GLY A 214 -0.35 -17.23 -24.21
C GLY A 214 -1.34 -16.25 -23.59
N LEU A 215 -2.57 -16.70 -23.29
CA LEU A 215 -3.57 -15.88 -22.59
C LEU A 215 -3.10 -15.50 -21.18
N ILE A 216 -2.59 -16.46 -20.41
CA ILE A 216 -2.03 -16.21 -19.07
C ILE A 216 -0.89 -15.20 -19.17
N ALA A 217 0.04 -15.39 -20.10
CA ALA A 217 1.15 -14.48 -20.32
C ALA A 217 0.71 -13.04 -20.65
N VAL A 218 -0.36 -12.85 -21.42
CA VAL A 218 -0.93 -11.51 -21.70
C VAL A 218 -1.46 -10.86 -20.42
N VAL A 219 -2.19 -11.60 -19.60
CA VAL A 219 -2.73 -11.09 -18.32
C VAL A 219 -1.59 -10.72 -17.35
N VAL A 220 -0.58 -11.58 -17.22
CA VAL A 220 0.58 -11.31 -16.35
C VAL A 220 1.39 -10.12 -16.89
N THR A 221 1.59 -10.00 -18.21
CA THR A 221 2.26 -8.83 -18.81
C THR A 221 1.51 -7.54 -18.47
N TRP A 222 0.19 -7.54 -18.62
CA TRP A 222 -0.63 -6.37 -18.32
C TRP A 222 -0.51 -5.96 -16.84
N SER A 223 -0.54 -6.94 -15.93
CA SER A 223 -0.30 -6.73 -14.49
C SER A 223 1.08 -6.14 -14.21
N ALA A 224 2.14 -6.75 -14.75
CA ALA A 224 3.52 -6.30 -14.58
C ALA A 224 3.71 -4.85 -15.08
N VAL A 225 3.16 -4.53 -16.25
CA VAL A 225 3.21 -3.17 -16.81
C VAL A 225 2.44 -2.17 -15.94
N ASN A 226 1.30 -2.54 -15.37
CA ASN A 226 0.56 -1.67 -14.47
C ASN A 226 1.34 -1.37 -13.19
N VAL A 227 1.94 -2.40 -12.57
CA VAL A 227 2.80 -2.26 -11.39
C VAL A 227 4.02 -1.40 -11.68
N LEU A 228 4.70 -1.64 -12.82
CA LEU A 228 5.85 -0.84 -13.25
C LEU A 228 5.47 0.62 -13.47
N ARG A 229 4.34 0.89 -14.12
CA ARG A 229 3.87 2.28 -14.34
C ARG A 229 3.53 2.98 -13.04
N GLY A 230 2.81 2.31 -12.12
CA GLY A 230 2.44 2.87 -10.83
C GLY A 230 3.67 3.19 -9.97
N SER A 231 4.57 2.23 -9.80
CA SER A 231 5.80 2.42 -9.02
C SER A 231 6.75 3.45 -9.65
N SER A 232 6.92 3.45 -10.97
CA SER A 232 7.72 4.46 -11.67
C SER A 232 7.13 5.86 -11.53
N ALA A 233 5.81 6.00 -11.52
CA ALA A 233 5.15 7.28 -11.32
C ALA A 233 5.49 7.88 -9.94
N ILE A 234 5.57 7.06 -8.90
CA ILE A 234 5.99 7.49 -7.55
C ILE A 234 7.46 7.96 -7.59
N PHE A 235 8.36 7.21 -8.26
CA PHE A 235 9.76 7.62 -8.41
C PHE A 235 9.95 8.92 -9.17
N LEU A 236 9.11 9.15 -10.18
CA LEU A 236 9.11 10.35 -10.99
C LEU A 236 8.29 11.50 -10.36
N HIS A 237 7.90 11.37 -9.09
CA HIS A 237 7.17 12.39 -8.31
C HIS A 237 5.89 12.86 -9.00
N ARG A 238 5.17 11.94 -9.64
CA ARG A 238 3.87 12.25 -10.24
C ARG A 238 2.90 12.73 -9.16
N THR A 239 2.21 13.83 -9.45
CA THR A 239 1.15 14.36 -8.58
C THR A 239 -0.02 13.37 -8.48
N PRO A 240 -0.52 13.06 -7.27
CA PRO A 240 -1.53 12.03 -7.06
C PRO A 240 -2.96 12.48 -7.38
N PHE A 241 -3.20 13.80 -7.44
CA PHE A 241 -4.50 14.40 -7.71
C PHE A 241 -4.45 15.36 -8.91
N ASP A 242 -5.61 15.86 -9.30
CA ASP A 242 -5.71 16.93 -10.29
C ASP A 242 -5.21 18.26 -9.69
N ARG A 243 -3.97 18.62 -10.03
CA ARG A 243 -3.32 19.86 -9.58
C ARG A 243 -4.15 21.10 -9.88
N THR A 244 -4.86 21.13 -11.01
CA THR A 244 -5.66 22.29 -11.41
C THR A 244 -6.93 22.40 -10.57
N ALA A 245 -7.61 21.29 -10.32
CA ALA A 245 -8.78 21.27 -9.45
C ALA A 245 -8.44 21.71 -8.02
N VAL A 246 -7.34 21.20 -7.44
CA VAL A 246 -6.92 21.59 -6.08
C VAL A 246 -6.51 23.07 -6.04
N ARG A 247 -5.78 23.54 -7.06
CA ARG A 247 -5.43 24.96 -7.19
C ARG A 247 -6.66 25.85 -7.20
N ASP A 248 -7.68 25.50 -7.99
CA ASP A 248 -8.92 26.28 -8.08
C ASP A 248 -9.67 26.33 -6.74
N VAL A 249 -9.67 25.23 -5.97
CA VAL A 249 -10.28 25.22 -4.64
C VAL A 249 -9.49 26.10 -3.66
N LEU A 250 -8.16 26.02 -3.67
CA LEU A 250 -7.30 26.84 -2.82
C LEU A 250 -7.45 28.33 -3.14
N GLU A 251 -7.55 28.72 -4.41
CA GLU A 251 -7.82 30.10 -4.83
C GLU A 251 -9.22 30.59 -4.43
N GLY A 252 -10.15 29.67 -4.16
CA GLY A 252 -11.48 30.00 -3.64
C GLY A 252 -11.54 30.24 -2.13
N LEU A 253 -10.46 29.98 -1.40
CA LEU A 253 -10.41 30.17 0.05
C LEU A 253 -10.32 31.66 0.40
N GLU A 254 -11.10 32.08 1.40
CA GLU A 254 -11.01 33.44 1.92
C GLU A 254 -9.59 33.70 2.49
N GLY A 255 -9.05 34.87 2.18
CA GLY A 255 -7.68 35.25 2.55
C GLY A 255 -6.59 34.73 1.62
N VAL A 256 -6.94 33.98 0.56
CA VAL A 256 -6.02 33.60 -0.52
C VAL A 256 -6.28 34.50 -1.73
N THR A 257 -5.25 35.19 -2.19
CA THR A 257 -5.31 36.10 -3.34
C THR A 257 -4.90 35.39 -4.63
N ALA A 258 -3.86 34.56 -4.55
CA ALA A 258 -3.37 33.76 -5.67
C ALA A 258 -2.60 32.54 -5.16
N VAL A 259 -2.60 31.46 -5.94
CA VAL A 259 -1.70 30.32 -5.73
C VAL A 259 -0.60 30.35 -6.79
N ASP A 260 0.61 30.69 -6.34
CA ASP A 260 1.78 30.84 -7.21
C ASP A 260 2.40 29.50 -7.59
N ASP A 261 2.52 28.61 -6.60
CA ASP A 261 3.09 27.28 -6.80
C ASP A 261 2.35 26.23 -5.96
N LEU A 262 2.13 25.07 -6.58
CA LEU A 262 1.55 23.90 -5.95
C LEU A 262 2.27 22.68 -6.51
N HIS A 263 3.15 22.11 -5.70
CA HIS A 263 3.79 20.84 -5.99
C HIS A 263 3.29 19.81 -5.00
N ALA A 264 2.92 18.63 -5.50
CA ALA A 264 2.62 17.50 -4.66
C ALA A 264 3.14 16.22 -5.31
N TRP A 265 3.65 15.32 -4.49
CA TRP A 265 4.22 14.05 -4.90
C TRP A 265 4.01 12.98 -3.83
N GLN A 266 4.07 11.72 -4.25
CA GLN A 266 4.03 10.59 -3.33
C GLN A 266 5.44 10.16 -2.94
N VAL A 267 5.64 9.91 -1.65
CA VAL A 267 6.85 9.25 -1.12
C VAL A 267 6.68 7.73 -1.18
N CYS A 268 5.50 7.24 -0.82
CA CYS A 268 5.03 5.87 -0.99
C CYS A 268 3.51 5.88 -1.21
N SER A 269 2.85 4.72 -1.21
CA SER A 269 1.40 4.64 -1.44
C SER A 269 0.54 5.29 -0.33
N GLN A 270 1.15 5.56 0.83
CA GLN A 270 0.47 6.07 2.04
C GLN A 270 0.96 7.45 2.50
N ILE A 271 1.93 8.04 1.79
CA ILE A 271 2.52 9.33 2.18
C ILE A 271 2.57 10.21 0.96
N THR A 272 1.66 11.16 0.90
CA THR A 272 1.63 12.28 -0.04
C THR A 272 2.18 13.52 0.64
N VAL A 273 3.11 14.18 -0.03
CA VAL A 273 3.70 15.44 0.41
C VAL A 273 3.30 16.55 -0.55
N ALA A 274 2.95 17.72 -0.03
CA ALA A 274 2.70 18.92 -0.81
C ALA A 274 3.53 20.12 -0.32
N THR A 275 3.91 20.98 -1.25
CA THR A 275 4.46 22.31 -0.99
C THR A 275 3.62 23.32 -1.75
N VAL A 276 3.10 24.31 -1.03
CA VAL A 276 2.23 25.34 -1.58
C VAL A 276 2.84 26.70 -1.29
N HIS A 277 2.92 27.53 -2.31
CA HIS A 277 3.24 28.94 -2.19
C HIS A 277 2.05 29.76 -2.66
N LEU A 278 1.55 30.63 -1.78
CA LEU A 278 0.35 31.42 -2.05
C LEU A 278 0.50 32.87 -1.60
N GLU A 279 -0.12 33.77 -2.36
CA GLU A 279 -0.27 35.18 -2.01
C GLU A 279 -1.48 35.34 -1.09
N THR A 280 -1.33 36.08 0.02
CA THR A 280 -2.39 36.39 0.97
C THR A 280 -2.51 37.89 1.23
N ASP A 281 -3.73 38.35 1.53
CA ASP A 281 -4.04 39.69 2.01
C ASP A 281 -4.11 39.79 3.55
N ALA A 282 -3.75 38.71 4.26
CA ALA A 282 -3.70 38.68 5.71
C ALA A 282 -2.78 39.79 6.28
N GLU A 283 -3.35 40.66 7.11
CA GLU A 283 -2.62 41.78 7.73
C GLU A 283 -2.02 41.42 9.10
N THR A 284 -2.55 40.38 9.75
CA THR A 284 -2.10 39.92 11.08
C THR A 284 -1.61 38.49 11.06
N MET A 285 -0.78 38.12 12.04
CA MET A 285 -0.31 36.74 12.21
C MET A 285 -1.48 35.77 12.46
N ALA A 286 -2.53 36.21 13.15
CA ALA A 286 -3.71 35.39 13.44
C ALA A 286 -4.50 35.08 12.16
N ASP A 287 -4.60 36.05 11.24
CA ASP A 287 -5.25 35.87 9.94
C ASP A 287 -4.42 34.93 9.05
N ALA A 288 -3.10 35.10 9.04
CA ALA A 288 -2.18 34.22 8.32
C ALA A 288 -2.28 32.77 8.81
N GLU A 289 -2.31 32.54 10.13
CA GLU A 289 -2.54 31.20 10.71
C GLU A 289 -3.91 30.64 10.32
N ALA A 290 -4.96 31.46 10.24
CA ALA A 290 -6.28 31.03 9.81
C ALA A 290 -6.31 30.63 8.33
N VAL A 291 -5.60 31.34 7.45
CA VAL A 291 -5.40 30.96 6.05
C VAL A 291 -4.65 29.63 5.97
N THR A 292 -3.51 29.49 6.63
CA THR A 292 -2.74 28.23 6.64
C THR A 292 -3.57 27.05 7.12
N ARG A 293 -4.36 27.19 8.19
CA ARG A 293 -5.25 26.11 8.67
C ARG A 293 -6.29 25.68 7.63
N ARG A 294 -6.90 26.64 6.91
CA ARG A 294 -7.88 26.35 5.86
C ARG A 294 -7.23 25.61 4.69
N VAL A 295 -6.04 26.04 4.28
CA VAL A 295 -5.27 25.39 3.23
C VAL A 295 -4.87 23.97 3.63
N HIS A 296 -4.39 23.77 4.87
CA HIS A 296 -4.07 22.44 5.38
C HIS A 296 -5.29 21.52 5.40
N ALA A 297 -6.45 22.00 5.86
CA ALA A 297 -7.68 21.22 5.89
C ALA A 297 -8.14 20.81 4.48
N GLU A 298 -7.99 21.70 3.50
CA GLU A 298 -8.30 21.38 2.11
C GLU A 298 -7.32 20.35 1.55
N LEU A 299 -6.02 20.52 1.76
CA LEU A 299 -5.01 19.55 1.33
C LEU A 299 -5.24 18.17 1.96
N GLU A 300 -5.59 18.10 3.25
CA GLU A 300 -5.96 16.87 3.94
C GLU A 300 -7.18 16.20 3.30
N ALA A 301 -8.19 16.98 2.89
CA ALA A 301 -9.35 16.46 2.16
C ALA A 301 -9.02 15.88 0.78
N HIS A 302 -7.84 16.20 0.22
CA HIS A 302 -7.28 15.62 -1.02
C HIS A 302 -6.17 14.59 -0.75
N ASP A 303 -6.18 13.94 0.41
CA ASP A 303 -5.25 12.87 0.81
C ASP A 303 -3.77 13.31 0.84
N VAL A 304 -3.49 14.55 1.27
CA VAL A 304 -2.13 15.03 1.56
C VAL A 304 -1.79 14.81 3.03
N ASP A 305 -0.78 13.98 3.30
CA ASP A 305 -0.34 13.65 4.66
C ASP A 305 0.61 14.69 5.27
N HIS A 306 1.41 15.35 4.44
CA HIS A 306 2.35 16.36 4.88
C HIS A 306 2.38 17.55 3.94
N ALA A 307 2.09 18.74 4.44
CA ALA A 307 2.10 19.97 3.66
C ALA A 307 3.01 21.03 4.27
N THR A 308 3.77 21.72 3.42
CA THR A 308 4.42 22.99 3.77
C THR A 308 3.73 24.11 3.00
N VAL A 309 3.22 25.11 3.71
CA VAL A 309 2.55 26.28 3.13
C VAL A 309 3.37 27.53 3.40
N GLU A 310 3.87 28.14 2.33
CA GLU A 310 4.56 29.43 2.36
C GLU A 310 3.58 30.53 1.98
N LEU A 311 3.41 31.52 2.87
CA LEU A 311 2.56 32.68 2.65
C LEU A 311 3.43 33.86 2.19
N CYS A 312 3.07 34.46 1.06
CA CYS A 312 3.66 35.72 0.61
C CYS A 312 2.65 36.87 0.75
N PRO A 313 3.06 38.04 1.25
CA PRO A 313 2.20 39.21 1.20
C PRO A 313 2.03 39.67 -0.24
N SER A 314 0.80 39.98 -0.65
CA SER A 314 0.47 40.50 -1.99
C SER A 314 1.23 41.77 -2.41
N TYR A 315 1.86 42.48 -1.46
CA TYR A 315 2.62 43.72 -1.69
C TYR A 315 4.15 43.52 -1.76
N ALA A 316 4.68 42.31 -1.55
CA ALA A 316 6.12 42.07 -1.61
C ALA A 316 6.60 41.98 -3.07
N ALA A 317 7.70 42.68 -3.38
CA ALA A 317 8.34 42.60 -4.70
C ALA A 317 8.81 41.16 -4.97
N ARG A 318 8.41 40.62 -6.13
CA ARG A 318 8.61 39.23 -6.60
C ARG A 318 10.09 38.81 -6.81
N ASP A 319 11.05 39.57 -6.30
CA ASP A 319 12.48 39.47 -6.63
C ASP A 319 13.25 38.42 -5.78
N VAL A 320 12.60 37.78 -4.80
CA VAL A 320 13.26 36.83 -3.87
C VAL A 320 12.81 35.37 -4.07
N HIS A 321 11.95 35.09 -5.04
CA HIS A 321 11.44 33.73 -5.23
C HIS A 321 12.47 32.82 -5.92
N LEU A 322 12.85 31.74 -5.24
CA LEU A 322 13.61 30.63 -5.83
C LEU A 322 12.71 29.75 -6.72
N ASN A 323 11.88 30.37 -7.57
CA ASN A 323 10.82 29.73 -8.35
C ASN A 323 11.19 29.64 -9.84
N ALA A 324 12.48 29.68 -10.17
CA ALA A 324 12.99 29.69 -11.55
C ALA A 324 12.63 28.42 -12.37
N HIS A 325 12.01 27.41 -11.73
CA HIS A 325 11.64 26.14 -12.31
C HIS A 325 10.17 25.74 -12.09
N CYS A 326 9.32 26.65 -11.59
CA CYS A 326 7.88 26.40 -11.48
C CYS A 326 7.26 26.40 -12.88
N HIS A 327 6.53 25.33 -13.23
CA HIS A 327 5.89 25.10 -14.53
C HIS A 327 4.39 24.80 -14.38
#